data_AF-A0A4S2DFW8-F1
#
_entry.id   AF-A0A4S2DFW8-F1
#
_cell.length_a   1.000
_cell.length_b   1.000
_cell.length_c   1.000
_cell.angle_alpha   90.00
_cell.angle_beta   90.00
_cell.angle_gamma   90.00
#
_symmetry.space_group_name_H-M   'P 1'
#
loop_
_entity.id
_entity.type
_entity.pdbx_description
1 polymer ?
#
loop_
_entity_poly.entity_id
_entity_poly.type
_entity_poly.pdbx_seq_one_letter_code
_entity_poly.pdbx_strand_id
1 'polypeptide(L)'
;MKEINKFAKKSVSKLDLSVKERKELEVEYIDHITAIYKEHLDDGFSEKESLDYAISIFKSDNWLGDSIINQKKNYIQFGLLSIFFIYLIVLIPIYFYISRMEVFKSGISINSFIPFRTIYAIITSSMDGDFGNIMRLQRRIVLFLSLIPMGIFIPIITSKYKSFLSNLKIYLFIALFLELCKILFPWWISIDYILLNLISCIIGYGLFTIIRKYVVQKRAINI
;
A
#
# COMPACT_ATOMS: atom_id res chain seq x y z
N MET A 1 33.58 23.64 11.77
CA MET A 1 33.11 22.31 12.25
C MET A 1 32.48 22.34 13.66
N LYS A 2 33.19 22.74 14.74
CA LYS A 2 32.61 22.73 16.11
C LYS A 2 31.32 23.57 16.24
N GLU A 3 31.27 24.73 15.60
CA GLU A 3 30.09 25.61 15.61
C GLU A 3 28.90 25.03 14.83
N ILE A 4 29.14 24.34 13.70
CA ILE A 4 28.11 23.64 12.92
C ILE A 4 27.45 22.55 13.79
N ASN A 5 28.26 21.71 14.44
CA ASN A 5 27.75 20.65 15.33
C ASN A 5 26.93 21.22 16.49
N LYS A 6 27.41 22.32 17.10
CA LYS A 6 26.71 23.00 18.19
C LYS A 6 25.37 23.58 17.74
N PHE A 7 25.33 24.17 16.55
CA PHE A 7 24.10 24.69 15.96
C PHE A 7 23.11 23.56 15.63
N ALA A 8 23.54 22.53 14.91
CA ALA A 8 22.70 21.37 14.55
C ALA A 8 22.10 20.71 15.81
N LYS A 9 22.93 20.40 16.81
CA LYS A 9 22.47 19.80 18.06
C LYS A 9 21.46 20.67 18.80
N LYS A 10 21.68 21.99 18.84
CA LYS A 10 20.76 22.95 19.45
C LYS A 10 19.43 23.02 18.68
N SER A 11 19.47 22.98 17.36
CA SER A 11 18.29 23.01 16.50
C SER A 11 17.42 21.76 16.67
N VAL A 12 18.03 20.56 16.64
CA VAL A 12 17.29 19.30 16.83
C VAL A 12 16.79 19.14 18.27
N SER A 13 17.50 19.68 19.27
CA SER A 13 17.09 19.57 20.69
C SER A 13 15.74 20.22 21.02
N LYS A 14 15.27 21.16 20.18
CA LYS A 14 13.98 21.82 20.33
C LYS A 14 12.81 20.98 19.80
N LEU A 15 13.10 19.88 19.12
CA LEU A 15 12.11 19.01 18.50
C LEU A 15 11.74 17.86 19.43
N ASP A 16 10.45 17.54 19.48
CA ASP A 16 9.93 16.39 20.21
C ASP A 16 10.19 15.11 19.40
N LEU A 17 11.39 14.54 19.57
CA LEU A 17 11.92 13.38 18.84
C LEU A 17 12.51 12.35 19.80
N SER A 18 12.43 11.07 19.41
CA SER A 18 13.12 9.99 20.12
C SER A 18 14.64 10.14 20.04
N VAL A 19 15.38 9.44 20.93
CA VAL A 19 16.85 9.51 21.00
C VAL A 19 17.50 9.08 19.67
N LYS A 20 16.92 8.09 18.98
CA LYS A 20 17.42 7.59 17.70
C LYS A 20 17.18 8.60 16.58
N GLU A 21 15.95 9.09 16.45
CA GLU A 21 15.57 10.08 15.43
C GLU A 21 16.37 11.37 15.59
N ARG A 22 16.59 11.82 16.83
CA ARG A 22 17.41 12.99 17.14
C ARG A 22 18.84 12.84 16.62
N LYS A 23 19.45 11.66 16.78
CA LYS A 23 20.81 11.40 16.28
C LYS A 23 20.87 11.39 14.76
N GLU A 24 19.90 10.76 14.10
CA GLU A 24 19.84 10.69 12.64
C GLU A 24 19.66 12.10 12.04
N LEU A 25 18.75 12.90 12.60
CA LEU A 25 18.51 14.28 12.14
C LEU A 25 19.72 15.20 12.40
N GLU A 26 20.43 14.99 13.53
CA GLU A 26 21.64 15.76 13.85
C GLU A 26 22.73 15.54 12.80
N VAL A 27 22.92 14.29 12.35
CA VAL A 27 23.89 13.95 11.29
C VAL A 27 23.50 14.60 9.97
N GLU A 28 22.23 14.46 9.56
CA GLU A 28 21.74 15.05 8.31
C GLU A 28 21.92 16.58 8.28
N TYR A 29 21.68 17.26 9.41
CA TYR A 29 21.85 18.72 9.50
C TYR A 29 23.31 19.13 9.43
N ILE A 30 24.21 18.38 10.07
CA ILE A 30 25.64 18.64 10.00
C ILE A 30 26.12 18.50 8.56
N ASP A 31 25.71 17.44 7.86
CA ASP A 31 26.12 17.20 6.48
C ASP A 31 25.64 18.31 5.54
N HIS A 32 24.37 18.72 5.64
CA HIS A 32 23.81 19.76 4.79
C HIS A 32 24.46 21.13 5.03
N ILE A 33 24.61 21.56 6.29
CA ILE A 33 25.27 22.83 6.62
C ILE A 33 26.74 22.79 6.19
N THR A 34 27.40 21.64 6.32
CA THR A 34 28.80 21.48 5.90
C THR A 34 28.95 21.54 4.38
N ALA A 35 27.98 21.04 3.61
CA ALA A 35 27.99 21.14 2.16
C ALA A 35 27.93 22.61 1.70
N ILE A 36 26.95 23.37 2.21
CA ILE A 36 26.80 24.81 1.89
C ILE A 36 28.02 25.61 2.34
N TYR A 37 28.54 25.30 3.54
CA TYR A 37 29.75 25.93 4.06
C TYR A 37 30.96 25.72 3.14
N LYS A 38 31.15 24.49 2.64
CA LYS A 38 32.28 24.16 1.76
C LYS A 38 32.15 24.84 0.40
N GLU A 39 30.97 24.80 -0.20
CA GLU A 39 30.69 25.45 -1.48
C GLU A 39 31.04 26.94 -1.41
N HIS A 40 30.60 27.63 -0.35
CA HIS A 40 30.89 29.05 -0.21
C HIS A 40 32.36 29.35 0.12
N LEU A 41 33.05 28.43 0.79
CA LEU A 41 34.48 28.55 1.07
C LEU A 41 35.32 28.35 -0.20
N ASP A 42 34.91 27.41 -1.06
CA ASP A 42 35.53 27.14 -2.36
C ASP A 42 35.36 28.34 -3.32
N ASP A 43 34.30 29.14 -3.15
CA ASP A 43 34.09 30.41 -3.87
C ASP A 43 35.04 31.54 -3.39
N GLY A 44 35.93 31.27 -2.43
CA GLY A 44 36.99 32.19 -1.99
C GLY A 44 36.61 33.10 -0.81
N PHE A 45 35.50 32.82 -0.13
CA PHE A 45 35.05 33.59 1.04
C PHE A 45 35.78 33.18 2.32
N SER A 46 35.77 34.06 3.32
CA SER A 46 36.39 33.75 4.61
C SER A 46 35.62 32.65 5.36
N GLU A 47 36.30 31.90 6.24
CA GLU A 47 35.65 30.85 7.04
C GLU A 47 34.45 31.38 7.85
N LYS A 48 34.56 32.61 8.35
CA LYS A 48 33.52 33.23 9.18
C LYS A 48 32.30 33.62 8.35
N GLU A 49 32.51 34.25 7.19
CA GLU A 49 31.43 34.58 6.27
C GLU A 49 30.74 33.33 5.73
N SER A 50 31.52 32.29 5.39
CA SER A 50 31.01 31.01 4.89
C SER A 50 30.13 30.31 5.92
N LEU A 51 30.51 30.38 7.21
CA LEU A 51 29.72 29.82 8.31
C LEU A 51 28.41 30.58 8.52
N ASP A 52 28.47 31.91 8.58
CA ASP A 52 27.30 32.76 8.83
C ASP A 52 26.30 32.63 7.67
N TYR A 53 26.78 32.57 6.43
CA TYR A 53 25.98 32.32 5.24
C TYR A 53 25.30 30.95 5.29
N ALA A 54 26.05 29.87 5.53
CA ALA A 54 25.50 28.52 5.58
C ALA A 54 24.40 28.36 6.64
N ILE A 55 24.60 28.97 7.83
CA ILE A 55 23.59 28.99 8.89
C ILE A 55 22.37 29.85 8.50
N SER A 56 22.56 30.94 7.75
CA SER A 56 21.47 31.81 7.30
C SER A 56 20.59 31.11 6.25
N ILE A 57 21.20 30.48 5.25
CA ILE A 57 20.53 29.69 4.21
C ILE A 57 19.77 28.53 4.84
N PHE A 58 20.41 27.79 5.75
CA PHE A 58 19.77 26.68 6.45
C PHE A 58 18.55 27.10 7.30
N LYS A 59 18.51 28.34 7.78
CA LYS A 59 17.35 28.89 8.51
C LYS A 59 16.26 29.41 7.58
N SER A 60 16.62 29.96 6.41
CA SER A 60 15.64 30.47 5.44
C SER A 60 14.96 29.33 4.70
N ASP A 61 15.73 28.30 4.36
CA ASP A 61 15.19 27.04 3.89
C ASP A 61 14.51 26.39 5.09
N ASN A 62 13.19 26.23 5.02
CA ASN A 62 12.38 25.70 6.12
C ASN A 62 12.59 24.18 6.31
N TRP A 63 13.83 23.72 6.12
CA TRP A 63 14.32 22.35 6.13
C TRP A 63 13.93 21.60 7.40
N LEU A 64 13.84 22.31 8.54
CA LEU A 64 13.33 21.79 9.80
C LEU A 64 11.91 21.21 9.68
N GLY A 65 11.02 21.91 8.98
CA GLY A 65 9.66 21.44 8.73
C GLY A 65 9.63 20.31 7.72
N ASP A 66 10.38 20.46 6.62
CA ASP A 66 10.36 19.51 5.51
C ASP A 66 10.96 18.16 5.88
N SER A 67 12.04 18.12 6.67
CA SER A 67 12.67 16.85 7.09
C SER A 67 11.75 16.05 8.03
N ILE A 68 11.11 16.71 9.00
CA ILE A 68 10.16 16.07 9.93
C ILE A 68 8.91 15.59 9.20
N ILE A 69 8.37 16.38 8.26
CA ILE A 69 7.20 16.01 7.45
C ILE A 69 7.53 14.81 6.55
N ASN A 70 8.70 14.81 5.90
CA ASN A 70 9.15 13.72 5.06
C ASN A 70 9.40 12.44 5.86
N GLN A 71 10.01 12.55 7.04
CA GLN A 71 10.25 11.42 7.94
C GLN A 71 8.92 10.80 8.41
N LYS A 72 7.95 11.62 8.86
CA LYS A 72 6.60 11.14 9.25
C LYS A 72 5.87 10.46 8.08
N LYS A 73 5.96 11.02 6.86
CA LYS A 73 5.37 10.44 5.66
C LYS A 73 5.97 9.06 5.33
N ASN A 74 7.29 8.93 5.49
CA ASN A 74 8.00 7.66 5.27
C ASN A 74 7.58 6.58 6.27
N TYR A 75 7.41 6.90 7.55
CA TYR A 75 6.94 5.93 8.55
C TYR A 75 5.49 5.48 8.30
N ILE A 76 4.59 6.40 7.91
CA ILE A 76 3.20 6.04 7.57
C ILE A 76 3.16 5.12 6.35
N GLN A 77 3.95 5.42 5.32
CA GLN A 77 4.05 4.59 4.13
C GLN A 77 4.62 3.20 4.46
N PHE A 78 5.66 3.14 5.30
CA PHE A 78 6.23 1.88 5.77
C PHE A 78 5.19 1.06 6.55
N GLY A 79 4.47 1.68 7.49
CA GLY A 79 3.43 1.00 8.27
C GLY A 79 2.29 0.45 7.41
N LEU A 80 1.83 1.22 6.41
CA LEU A 80 0.81 0.75 5.45
C LEU A 80 1.31 -0.43 4.62
N LEU A 81 2.57 -0.39 4.19
CA LEU A 81 3.21 -1.49 3.48
C LEU A 81 3.32 -2.74 4.36
N SER A 82 3.72 -2.60 5.62
CA SER A 82 3.78 -3.70 6.58
C SER A 82 2.42 -4.34 6.81
N ILE A 83 1.36 -3.54 7.00
CA ILE A 83 -0.01 -4.05 7.16
C ILE A 83 -0.46 -4.80 5.90
N PHE A 84 -0.12 -4.28 4.71
CA PHE A 84 -0.41 -4.98 3.46
C PHE A 84 0.30 -6.33 3.36
N PHE A 85 1.57 -6.42 3.76
CA PHE A 85 2.29 -7.69 3.80
C PHE A 85 1.71 -8.67 4.80
N ILE A 86 1.31 -8.22 5.99
CA ILE A 86 0.61 -9.06 6.97
C ILE A 86 -0.70 -9.58 6.37
N TYR A 87 -1.46 -8.73 5.71
CA TYR A 87 -2.67 -9.14 4.99
C TYR A 87 -2.37 -10.20 3.93
N LEU A 88 -1.30 -10.05 3.13
CA LEU A 88 -0.91 -11.08 2.15
C LEU A 88 -0.51 -12.41 2.80
N ILE A 89 0.22 -12.36 3.91
CA ILE A 89 0.61 -13.55 4.69
C ILE A 89 -0.63 -14.32 5.17
N VAL A 90 -1.73 -13.63 5.48
CA VAL A 90 -3.00 -14.27 5.88
C VAL A 90 -3.82 -14.71 4.67
N LEU A 91 -3.89 -13.86 3.62
CA LEU A 91 -4.70 -14.11 2.43
C LEU A 91 -4.22 -15.33 1.65
N ILE A 92 -2.91 -15.46 1.42
CA ILE A 92 -2.35 -16.52 0.56
C ILE A 92 -2.68 -17.93 1.11
N PRO A 93 -2.45 -18.25 2.40
CA PRO A 93 -2.84 -19.53 2.98
C PRO A 93 -4.35 -19.78 2.93
N ILE A 94 -5.18 -18.76 3.20
CA ILE A 94 -6.64 -18.88 3.10
C ILE A 94 -7.05 -19.23 1.67
N TYR A 95 -6.49 -18.52 0.69
CA TYR A 95 -6.79 -18.73 -0.72
C TYR A 95 -6.40 -20.15 -1.17
N PHE A 96 -5.20 -20.58 -0.76
CA PHE A 96 -4.69 -21.91 -1.05
C PHE A 96 -5.53 -23.02 -0.40
N TYR A 97 -5.83 -22.86 0.89
CA TYR A 97 -6.64 -23.82 1.65
C TYR A 97 -8.02 -23.97 1.05
N ILE A 98 -8.73 -22.87 0.79
CA ILE A 98 -10.07 -22.90 0.23
C ILE A 98 -10.07 -23.50 -1.19
N SER A 99 -9.14 -23.06 -2.05
CA SER A 99 -9.03 -23.55 -3.43
C SER A 99 -8.72 -25.05 -3.49
N ARG A 100 -7.91 -25.57 -2.55
CA ARG A 100 -7.66 -27.01 -2.41
C ARG A 100 -8.93 -27.83 -2.18
N MET A 101 -9.91 -27.27 -1.50
CA MET A 101 -11.12 -28.00 -1.19
C MET A 101 -12.18 -27.93 -2.31
N GLU A 102 -11.87 -27.27 -3.44
CA GLU A 102 -12.70 -27.24 -4.65
C GLU A 102 -12.36 -28.39 -5.64
N VAL A 103 -11.61 -29.41 -5.20
CA VAL A 103 -11.21 -30.55 -6.04
C VAL A 103 -12.42 -31.32 -6.57
N PHE A 104 -12.56 -31.36 -7.89
CA PHE A 104 -13.36 -32.35 -8.63
C PHE A 104 -12.45 -33.43 -9.22
N LYS A 105 -13.05 -34.58 -9.55
CA LYS A 105 -12.51 -35.55 -10.53
C LYS A 105 -12.26 -34.80 -11.86
N SER A 106 -11.03 -34.36 -12.05
CA SER A 106 -10.37 -33.93 -13.30
C SER A 106 -11.18 -33.10 -14.30
N GLY A 107 -10.78 -31.84 -14.49
CA GLY A 107 -10.70 -31.30 -15.84
C GLY A 107 -11.23 -29.88 -16.02
N ILE A 108 -10.47 -29.10 -16.78
CA ILE A 108 -10.91 -27.90 -17.46
C ILE A 108 -12.18 -28.25 -18.25
N SER A 109 -13.35 -27.77 -17.80
CA SER A 109 -14.61 -27.91 -18.53
C SER A 109 -14.89 -26.66 -19.34
N ILE A 110 -15.33 -26.83 -20.60
CA ILE A 110 -15.78 -25.73 -21.48
C ILE A 110 -16.87 -24.89 -20.78
N ASN A 111 -17.70 -25.54 -19.96
CA ASN A 111 -18.76 -24.88 -19.22
C ASN A 111 -18.24 -23.85 -18.21
N SER A 112 -16.99 -23.99 -17.76
CA SER A 112 -16.35 -23.10 -16.78
C SER A 112 -15.88 -21.78 -17.39
N PHE A 113 -15.85 -21.66 -18.72
CA PHE A 113 -15.49 -20.43 -19.42
C PHE A 113 -16.71 -19.64 -19.90
N ILE A 114 -17.93 -20.14 -19.64
CA ILE A 114 -19.17 -19.41 -19.94
C ILE A 114 -19.51 -18.54 -18.73
N PRO A 115 -19.54 -17.20 -18.89
CA PRO A 115 -19.87 -16.31 -17.79
C PRO A 115 -21.21 -16.63 -17.15
N PHE A 116 -21.24 -16.54 -15.82
CA PHE A 116 -22.35 -16.79 -14.90
C PHE A 116 -22.83 -18.23 -14.82
N ARG A 117 -22.32 -19.14 -15.64
CA ARG A 117 -22.80 -20.53 -15.67
C ARG A 117 -22.42 -21.31 -14.41
N THR A 118 -21.20 -21.13 -13.92
CA THR A 118 -20.69 -21.86 -12.76
C THR A 118 -21.40 -21.38 -11.49
N ILE A 119 -21.48 -20.06 -11.30
CA ILE A 119 -22.09 -19.49 -10.10
C ILE A 119 -23.61 -19.75 -10.08
N TYR A 120 -24.28 -19.68 -11.23
CA TYR A 120 -25.70 -20.01 -11.33
C TYR A 120 -25.96 -21.47 -10.93
N ALA A 121 -25.19 -22.41 -11.48
CA ALA A 121 -25.32 -23.83 -11.15
C ALA A 121 -25.07 -24.12 -9.67
N ILE A 122 -24.09 -23.45 -9.07
CA ILE A 122 -23.82 -23.55 -7.62
C ILE A 122 -25.01 -23.02 -6.83
N ILE A 123 -25.56 -21.85 -7.18
CA ILE A 123 -26.69 -21.24 -6.47
C ILE A 123 -27.94 -22.12 -6.56
N THR A 124 -28.33 -22.54 -7.76
CA THR A 124 -29.55 -23.36 -7.93
C THR A 124 -29.43 -24.69 -7.20
N SER A 125 -28.30 -25.39 -7.34
CA SER A 125 -28.08 -26.66 -6.64
C SER A 125 -28.03 -26.49 -5.12
N SER A 126 -27.57 -25.34 -4.64
CA SER A 126 -27.58 -25.02 -3.20
C SER A 126 -29.01 -24.79 -2.67
N MET A 127 -29.88 -24.20 -3.48
CA MET A 127 -31.30 -24.02 -3.15
C MET A 127 -32.05 -25.36 -3.09
N ASP A 128 -31.62 -26.33 -3.89
CA ASP A 128 -32.14 -27.70 -3.89
C ASP A 128 -31.60 -28.56 -2.72
N GLY A 129 -30.77 -27.99 -1.84
CA GLY A 129 -30.28 -28.64 -0.63
C GLY A 129 -28.99 -29.46 -0.81
N ASP A 130 -28.28 -29.33 -1.95
CA ASP A 130 -26.98 -29.97 -2.13
C ASP A 130 -25.93 -29.37 -1.18
N PHE A 131 -25.65 -30.09 -0.11
CA PHE A 131 -24.69 -29.69 0.92
C PHE A 131 -23.29 -29.39 0.34
N GLY A 132 -22.86 -30.14 -0.69
CA GLY A 132 -21.58 -29.91 -1.35
C GLY A 132 -21.53 -28.54 -2.04
N ASN A 133 -22.61 -28.17 -2.73
CA ASN A 133 -22.71 -26.87 -3.40
C ASN A 133 -22.93 -25.71 -2.41
N ILE A 134 -23.64 -25.93 -1.30
CA ILE A 134 -23.75 -24.95 -0.21
C ILE A 134 -22.36 -24.60 0.35
N MET A 135 -21.54 -25.62 0.64
CA MET A 135 -20.16 -25.42 1.11
C MET A 135 -19.29 -24.70 0.08
N ARG A 136 -19.47 -24.98 -1.21
CA ARG A 136 -18.78 -24.26 -2.29
C ARG A 136 -19.18 -22.79 -2.34
N LEU A 137 -20.47 -22.50 -2.26
CA LEU A 137 -20.98 -21.13 -2.24
C LEU A 137 -20.40 -20.35 -1.05
N GLN A 138 -20.42 -20.93 0.15
CA GLN A 138 -19.85 -20.32 1.35
C GLN A 138 -18.36 -20.00 1.18
N ARG A 139 -17.57 -20.95 0.67
CA ARG A 139 -16.13 -20.74 0.39
C ARG A 139 -15.88 -19.63 -0.61
N ARG A 140 -16.68 -19.58 -1.67
CA ARG A 140 -16.58 -18.53 -2.69
C ARG A 140 -16.91 -17.16 -2.12
N ILE A 141 -17.89 -17.06 -1.21
CA ILE A 141 -18.19 -15.83 -0.46
C ILE A 141 -16.99 -15.41 0.39
N VAL A 142 -16.36 -16.34 1.12
CA VAL A 142 -15.15 -16.02 1.92
C VAL A 142 -14.03 -15.49 1.04
N LEU A 143 -13.73 -16.14 -0.09
CA LEU A 143 -12.72 -15.67 -1.04
C LEU A 143 -13.06 -14.29 -1.62
N PHE A 144 -14.32 -14.06 -1.99
CA PHE A 144 -14.80 -12.77 -2.46
C PHE A 144 -14.56 -11.67 -1.41
N LEU A 145 -15.02 -11.86 -0.18
CA LEU A 145 -14.84 -10.89 0.90
C LEU A 145 -13.36 -10.67 1.23
N SER A 146 -12.55 -11.73 1.21
CA SER A 146 -11.13 -11.65 1.53
C SER A 146 -10.33 -10.79 0.55
N LEU A 147 -10.83 -10.58 -0.68
CA LEU A 147 -10.13 -9.81 -1.71
C LEU A 147 -10.54 -8.32 -1.75
N ILE A 148 -11.60 -7.92 -1.03
CA ILE A 148 -12.00 -6.52 -0.90
C ILE A 148 -10.88 -5.62 -0.36
N PRO A 149 -10.11 -6.00 0.69
CA PRO A 149 -9.00 -5.18 1.17
C PRO A 149 -7.92 -4.92 0.10
N MET A 150 -7.70 -5.85 -0.84
CA MET A 150 -6.79 -5.62 -1.98
C MET A 150 -7.22 -4.38 -2.78
N GLY A 151 -8.52 -4.22 -3.02
CA GLY A 151 -9.06 -3.04 -3.70
C GLY A 151 -8.77 -1.72 -2.99
N ILE A 152 -8.62 -1.74 -1.66
CA ILE A 152 -8.28 -0.58 -0.84
C ILE A 152 -6.76 -0.32 -0.86
N PHE A 153 -5.94 -1.37 -0.70
CA PHE A 153 -4.49 -1.21 -0.56
C PHE A 153 -3.79 -0.76 -1.85
N ILE A 154 -4.20 -1.27 -3.01
CA ILE A 154 -3.53 -0.95 -4.29
C ILE A 154 -3.48 0.56 -4.59
N PRO A 155 -4.58 1.34 -4.53
CA PRO A 155 -4.51 2.78 -4.78
C PRO A 155 -3.72 3.56 -3.71
N ILE A 156 -3.61 3.02 -2.49
CA ILE A 156 -2.80 3.60 -1.40
C ILE A 156 -1.32 3.42 -1.68
N ILE A 157 -0.90 2.20 -2.03
CA ILE A 157 0.52 1.83 -2.19
C ILE A 157 1.08 2.38 -3.50
N THR A 158 0.32 2.31 -4.59
CA THR A 158 0.83 2.68 -5.92
C THR A 158 0.85 4.18 -6.18
N SER A 159 0.39 5.00 -5.21
CA SER A 159 0.18 6.45 -5.36
C SER A 159 -0.66 6.86 -6.60
N LYS A 160 -1.35 5.91 -7.24
CA LYS A 160 -2.26 6.10 -8.39
C LYS A 160 -3.71 6.19 -7.94
N TYR A 161 -3.94 6.95 -6.87
CA TYR A 161 -5.23 7.05 -6.18
C TYR A 161 -6.39 7.58 -7.04
N LYS A 162 -6.12 8.31 -8.13
CA LYS A 162 -7.17 8.92 -8.97
C LYS A 162 -7.60 8.08 -10.17
N SER A 163 -6.76 7.18 -10.66
CA SER A 163 -7.01 6.51 -11.93
C SER A 163 -7.66 5.15 -11.70
N PHE A 164 -8.99 5.08 -11.83
CA PHE A 164 -9.72 3.82 -11.77
C PHE A 164 -9.16 2.81 -12.78
N LEU A 165 -8.92 3.23 -14.02
CA LEU A 165 -8.37 2.36 -15.08
C LEU A 165 -6.99 1.80 -14.75
N SER A 166 -6.12 2.59 -14.10
CA SER A 166 -4.79 2.09 -13.68
C SER A 166 -4.91 1.01 -12.61
N ASN A 167 -5.81 1.20 -11.64
CA ASN A 167 -6.06 0.22 -10.60
C ASN A 167 -6.78 -1.03 -11.15
N LEU A 168 -7.73 -0.85 -12.07
CA LEU A 168 -8.46 -1.93 -12.73
C LEU A 168 -7.55 -2.91 -13.45
N LYS A 169 -6.50 -2.42 -14.14
CA LYS A 169 -5.48 -3.28 -14.77
C LYS A 169 -4.77 -4.18 -13.76
N ILE A 170 -4.44 -3.64 -12.59
CA ILE A 170 -3.79 -4.39 -11.50
C ILE A 170 -4.76 -5.42 -10.93
N TYR A 171 -6.04 -5.05 -10.72
CA TYR A 171 -7.06 -5.97 -10.24
C TYR A 171 -7.31 -7.12 -11.19
N LEU A 172 -7.37 -6.83 -12.50
CA LEU A 172 -7.51 -7.84 -13.54
C LEU A 172 -6.30 -8.79 -13.54
N PHE A 173 -5.09 -8.24 -13.45
CA PHE A 173 -3.87 -9.05 -13.35
C PHE A 173 -3.90 -9.97 -12.13
N ILE A 174 -4.26 -9.46 -10.96
CA ILE A 174 -4.38 -10.28 -9.73
C ILE A 174 -5.45 -11.35 -9.88
N ALA A 175 -6.65 -11.00 -10.38
CA ALA A 175 -7.75 -11.95 -10.54
C ALA A 175 -7.39 -13.08 -11.52
N LEU A 176 -6.73 -12.74 -12.63
CA LEU A 176 -6.20 -13.73 -13.58
C LEU A 176 -5.09 -14.57 -12.95
N PHE A 177 -4.12 -13.95 -12.30
CA PHE A 177 -3.00 -14.64 -11.65
C PHE A 177 -3.49 -15.68 -10.64
N LEU A 178 -4.43 -15.29 -9.76
CA LEU A 178 -4.99 -16.19 -8.74
C LEU A 178 -5.70 -17.40 -9.34
N GLU A 179 -6.37 -17.24 -10.49
CA GLU A 179 -7.04 -18.35 -11.17
C GLU A 179 -6.07 -19.19 -12.00
N LEU A 180 -5.08 -18.58 -12.64
CA LEU A 180 -4.02 -19.29 -13.36
C LEU A 180 -3.12 -20.10 -12.43
N CYS A 181 -2.88 -19.64 -11.20
CA CYS A 181 -2.18 -20.42 -10.18
C CYS A 181 -2.88 -21.76 -9.90
N LYS A 182 -4.21 -21.81 -10.06
CA LYS A 182 -4.99 -23.06 -9.95
C LYS A 182 -4.76 -24.03 -11.11
N ILE A 183 -3.97 -23.71 -12.13
CA ILE A 183 -3.51 -24.67 -13.15
C ILE A 183 -2.34 -25.50 -12.61
N LEU A 184 -1.48 -24.88 -11.79
CA LEU A 184 -0.32 -25.55 -11.18
C LEU A 184 -0.74 -26.61 -10.16
N PHE A 185 -1.97 -26.50 -9.66
CA PHE A 185 -2.62 -27.48 -8.81
C PHE A 185 -3.80 -28.05 -9.62
N PRO A 186 -4.25 -29.30 -9.44
CA PRO A 186 -5.39 -29.83 -10.21
C PRO A 186 -6.73 -29.30 -9.67
N TRP A 187 -6.87 -27.98 -9.55
CA TRP A 187 -8.04 -27.31 -8.97
C TRP A 187 -8.96 -26.75 -10.04
N TRP A 188 -10.22 -26.52 -9.66
CA TRP A 188 -11.23 -26.03 -10.59
C TRP A 188 -10.98 -24.57 -10.99
N ILE A 189 -11.05 -24.31 -12.30
CA ILE A 189 -10.89 -22.98 -12.90
C ILE A 189 -12.23 -22.53 -13.45
N SER A 190 -12.63 -21.29 -13.17
CA SER A 190 -13.87 -20.69 -13.69
C SER A 190 -13.70 -19.21 -14.02
N ILE A 191 -14.27 -18.78 -15.15
CA ILE A 191 -14.36 -17.36 -15.50
C ILE A 191 -15.18 -16.58 -14.47
N ASP A 192 -16.16 -17.23 -13.83
CA ASP A 192 -16.99 -16.61 -12.79
C ASP A 192 -16.17 -16.27 -11.56
N TYR A 193 -15.13 -17.05 -11.26
CA TYR A 193 -14.24 -16.80 -10.13
C TYR A 193 -13.31 -15.62 -10.41
N ILE A 194 -12.84 -15.46 -11.65
CA ILE A 194 -12.11 -14.26 -12.08
C ILE A 194 -13.01 -13.03 -11.95
N LEU A 195 -14.26 -13.11 -12.43
CA LEU A 195 -15.24 -12.01 -12.32
C LEU A 195 -15.52 -11.65 -10.86
N LEU A 196 -15.75 -12.63 -9.99
CA LEU A 196 -16.00 -12.41 -8.56
C LEU A 196 -14.79 -11.77 -7.86
N ASN A 197 -13.58 -12.25 -8.14
CA ASN A 197 -12.35 -11.63 -7.62
C ASN A 197 -12.22 -10.17 -8.11
N LEU A 198 -12.48 -9.91 -9.39
CA LEU A 198 -12.44 -8.56 -9.94
C LEU A 198 -13.47 -7.62 -9.28
N ILE A 199 -14.72 -8.08 -9.12
CA ILE A 199 -15.78 -7.33 -8.44
C ILE A 199 -15.39 -7.02 -6.99
N SER A 200 -14.78 -7.97 -6.28
CA SER A 200 -14.29 -7.77 -4.90
C SER A 200 -13.31 -6.59 -4.81
N CYS A 201 -12.33 -6.55 -5.71
CA CYS A 201 -11.36 -5.45 -5.79
C CYS A 201 -12.03 -4.12 -6.16
N ILE A 202 -13.00 -4.13 -7.07
CA ILE A 202 -13.75 -2.92 -7.46
C ILE A 202 -14.54 -2.36 -6.27
N ILE A 203 -15.19 -3.23 -5.48
CA ILE A 203 -15.89 -2.83 -4.24
C ILE A 203 -14.90 -2.20 -3.26
N GLY A 204 -13.73 -2.81 -3.07
CA GLY A 204 -12.66 -2.25 -2.23
C GLY A 204 -12.20 -0.87 -2.70
N TYR A 205 -12.03 -0.66 -4.02
CA TYR A 205 -11.69 0.65 -4.58
C TYR A 205 -12.79 1.69 -4.33
N GLY A 206 -14.07 1.29 -4.44
CA GLY A 206 -15.21 2.12 -4.10
C GLY A 206 -15.16 2.59 -2.64
N LEU A 207 -14.91 1.65 -1.70
CA LEU A 207 -14.73 1.97 -0.28
C LEU A 207 -13.57 2.95 -0.05
N PHE A 208 -12.42 2.71 -0.68
CA PHE A 208 -11.28 3.63 -0.65
C PHE A 208 -11.67 5.05 -1.11
N THR A 209 -12.41 5.16 -2.21
CA THR A 209 -12.84 6.44 -2.76
C THR A 209 -13.74 7.21 -1.79
N ILE A 210 -14.66 6.51 -1.13
CA ILE A 210 -15.56 7.08 -0.10
C ILE A 210 -14.75 7.56 1.11
N ILE A 211 -13.89 6.71 1.67
CA ILE A 211 -13.04 7.03 2.83
C ILE A 211 -12.18 8.26 2.52
N ARG A 212 -11.54 8.28 1.35
CA ARG A 212 -10.71 9.41 0.91
C ARG A 212 -11.51 10.71 0.83
N LYS A 213 -12.70 10.68 0.22
CA LYS A 213 -13.56 11.86 0.10
C LYS A 213 -13.91 12.42 1.48
N TYR A 214 -14.24 11.56 2.43
CA TYR A 214 -14.54 11.93 3.81
C TYR A 214 -13.32 12.56 4.53
N VAL A 215 -12.14 11.94 4.41
CA VAL A 215 -10.90 12.46 5.02
C VAL A 215 -10.51 13.82 4.44
N VAL A 216 -10.65 14.02 3.13
CA VAL A 216 -10.35 15.30 2.47
C VAL A 216 -11.33 16.39 2.91
N GLN A 217 -12.63 16.09 2.97
CA GLN A 217 -13.64 17.04 3.43
C GLN A 217 -13.40 17.48 4.89
N LYS A 218 -13.07 16.54 5.78
CA LYS A 218 -12.77 16.85 7.18
C LYS A 218 -11.55 17.77 7.34
N ARG A 219 -10.53 17.61 6.48
CA ARG A 219 -9.37 18.51 6.47
C ARG A 219 -9.72 19.91 5.96
N ALA A 220 -10.64 20.03 5.01
CA ALA A 220 -11.06 21.31 4.45
C ALA A 220 -11.94 22.13 5.42
N ILE A 221 -12.64 21.48 6.37
CA ILE A 221 -13.47 22.15 7.38
C ILE A 221 -12.66 22.63 8.59
N ASN A 222 -11.48 22.03 8.83
CA ASN A 222 -10.59 22.35 9.95
C ASN A 222 -9.47 23.35 9.61
N ILE A 223 -9.54 24.01 8.45
CA ILE A 223 -8.69 25.12 8.02
C ILE A 223 -9.59 26.35 7.92
#